data_AF-A0A832ZWD7-F1
#
_entry.id   AF-A0A832ZWD7-F1
#
_cell.length_a   1.000
_cell.length_b   1.000
_cell.length_c   1.000
_cell.angle_alpha   90.00
_cell.angle_beta   90.00
_cell.angle_gamma   90.00
#
_symmetry.space_group_name_H-M   'P 1'
#
loop_
_entity.id
_entity.type
_entity.pdbx_description
1 polymer ?
#
loop_
_entity_poly.entity_id
_entity_poly.type
_entity_poly.pdbx_seq_one_letter_code
_entity_poly.pdbx_strand_id
1 'polypeptide(L)' 'MVKEVAELRKLSDEELREKLDELWAELRQIKTEIHMGGAVAKPSRARQVRKTIARILTILRERELGIRA' A
#
# COMPACT_ATOMS: atom_id res chain seq x y z
N MET A 1 -10.50 -3.19 7.55
CA MET A 1 -9.24 -2.43 7.74
C MET A 1 -8.35 -2.98 8.85
N VAL A 2 -8.85 -3.29 10.05
CA VAL A 2 -8.02 -3.84 11.15
C VAL A 2 -7.40 -5.19 10.78
N LYS A 3 -8.19 -6.09 10.17
CA LYS A 3 -7.74 -7.40 9.69
C LYS A 3 -6.57 -7.31 8.69
N GLU A 4 -6.61 -6.31 7.81
CA GLU A 4 -5.62 -6.12 6.75
C GLU A 4 -4.24 -5.73 7.31
N VAL A 5 -4.19 -4.95 8.39
CA VAL A 5 -2.92 -4.60 9.07
C VAL A 5 -2.32 -5.81 9.78
N ALA A 6 -3.16 -6.63 10.42
CA ALA A 6 -2.70 -7.84 11.09
C ALA A 6 -2.08 -8.83 10.10
N GLU A 7 -2.66 -9.00 8.90
CA GLU A 7 -2.06 -9.83 7.86
C GLU A 7 -0.74 -9.25 7.33
N LEU A 8 -0.64 -7.93 7.14
CA LEU A 8 0.62 -7.30 6.71
C LEU A 8 1.75 -7.53 7.73
N ARG A 9 1.44 -7.56 9.03
CA ARG A 9 2.45 -7.84 10.07
C ARG A 9 2.96 -9.28 10.08
N LYS A 10 2.24 -10.23 9.45
CA LYS A 10 2.70 -11.62 9.33
C LYS A 10 3.70 -11.81 8.18
N LEU A 11 3.72 -10.88 7.23
CA LEU A 11 4.65 -10.91 6.11
C LEU A 11 6.06 -10.54 6.56
N SER A 12 7.06 -11.13 5.92
CA SER A 12 8.47 -10.73 6.03
C SER A 12 8.70 -9.34 5.45
N ASP A 13 9.86 -8.74 5.77
CA ASP A 13 10.23 -7.42 5.24
C ASP A 13 10.35 -7.44 3.70
N GLU A 14 10.83 -8.54 3.14
CA GLU A 14 10.97 -8.72 1.70
C GLU A 14 9.60 -8.78 1.00
N GLU A 15 8.67 -9.59 1.52
CA GLU A 15 7.30 -9.67 0.99
C GLU A 15 6.55 -8.33 1.13
N LEU A 16 6.82 -7.58 2.20
CA LEU A 16 6.28 -6.23 2.37
C LEU A 16 6.81 -5.25 1.33
N ARG A 17 8.10 -5.34 0.98
CA ARG A 17 8.71 -4.51 -0.08
C ARG A 17 8.19 -4.88 -1.47
N GLU A 18 8.07 -6.16 -1.77
CA GLU A 18 7.49 -6.62 -3.05
C GLU A 18 6.06 -6.09 -3.20
N LYS A 19 5.23 -6.26 -2.16
CA LYS A 19 3.86 -5.75 -2.15
C LYS A 19 3.77 -4.22 -2.20
N LEU A 20 4.77 -3.52 -1.65
CA LEU A 20 4.87 -2.06 -1.74
C LEU A 20 5.06 -1.62 -3.20
N ASP A 21 5.91 -2.31 -3.95
CA ASP A 21 6.18 -2.00 -5.36
C ASP A 21 4.97 -2.27 -6.25
N GLU A 22 4.24 -3.37 -6.02
CA GLU A 22 2.97 -3.67 -6.67
C GLU A 22 1.94 -2.55 -6.46
N LEU A 23 1.77 -2.10 -5.21
CA LEU A 23 0.82 -1.04 -4.87
C LEU A 23 1.23 0.31 -5.46
N TRP A 24 2.52 0.59 -5.57
CA TRP A 24 3.00 1.79 -6.28
C TRP A 24 2.73 1.70 -7.78
N ALA A 25 2.90 0.53 -8.40
CA ALA A 25 2.57 0.31 -9.80
C ALA A 25 1.06 0.51 -10.04
N GLU A 26 0.21 -0.07 -9.20
CA GLU A 26 -1.24 0.12 -9.25
C GLU A 26 -1.62 1.61 -9.10
N LEU A 27 -1.01 2.30 -8.14
CA LEU A 27 -1.28 3.74 -7.94
C LEU A 27 -0.87 4.59 -9.15
N ARG A 28 0.25 4.25 -9.80
CA ARG A 28 0.70 4.93 -11.02
C ARG A 28 -0.30 4.72 -12.14
N GLN A 29 -0.77 3.49 -12.36
CA GLN A 29 -1.78 3.19 -13.36
C GLN A 29 -3.06 3.99 -13.13
N ILE A 30 -3.59 3.99 -11.91
CA ILE A 30 -4.82 4.73 -11.58
C ILE A 30 -4.62 6.25 -11.79
N LYS A 31 -3.45 6.79 -11.45
CA LYS A 31 -3.14 8.20 -11.70
C LYS A 31 -3.09 8.53 -13.19
N THR A 32 -2.53 7.65 -14.02
CA THR A 32 -2.51 7.81 -15.47
C THR A 32 -3.92 7.82 -16.04
N GLU A 33 -4.79 6.90 -15.61
CA GLU A 33 -6.20 6.84 -16.02
C GLU A 33 -6.96 8.12 -15.65
N ILE A 34 -6.76 8.64 -14.43
CA ILE A 34 -7.33 9.92 -14.00
C ILE A 34 -6.84 11.06 -14.91
N HIS A 35 -5.54 11.10 -15.21
CA HIS A 35 -4.94 12.17 -15.98
C HIS A 35 -5.40 12.19 -17.44
N MET A 36 -5.62 11.01 -18.04
CA MET A 36 -6.15 10.87 -19.40
C MET A 36 -7.61 11.33 -19.54
N GLY A 37 -8.27 11.76 -18.46
CA GLY A 37 -9.66 12.24 -18.48
C GLY A 37 -10.68 11.12 -18.66
N GLY A 38 -10.26 9.86 -18.52
CA GLY A 38 -11.14 8.71 -18.56
C GLY A 38 -12.03 8.62 -17.32
N ALA A 39 -13.20 8.01 -17.46
CA ALA A 39 -14.04 7.67 -16.31
C ALA A 39 -13.29 6.67 -15.42
N VAL A 40 -12.83 7.13 -14.26
CA VAL A 40 -12.11 6.29 -13.30
C VAL A 40 -13.12 5.33 -12.68
N ALA A 41 -13.05 4.06 -13.05
CA ALA A 41 -14.02 3.05 -12.61
C ALA A 41 -14.07 2.92 -11.08
N LYS A 42 -12.95 3.20 -10.37
CA LYS A 42 -12.84 3.04 -8.91
C LYS A 42 -12.05 4.17 -8.25
N PRO A 43 -12.60 5.39 -8.10
CA PRO A 43 -11.88 6.52 -7.49
C PRO A 43 -11.48 6.25 -6.03
N SER A 44 -12.27 5.44 -5.32
CA SER A 44 -12.01 5.01 -3.95
C SER A 44 -10.79 4.10 -3.82
N ARG A 45 -10.38 3.40 -4.91
CA ARG A 45 -9.25 2.47 -4.90
C ARG A 45 -7.93 3.20 -4.71
N ALA A 46 -7.71 4.34 -5.38
CA ALA A 46 -6.52 5.17 -5.19
C ALA A 46 -6.32 5.58 -3.72
N ARG A 47 -7.42 5.86 -3.00
CA ARG A 47 -7.37 6.17 -1.56
C ARG A 47 -7.02 4.94 -0.72
N GLN A 48 -7.56 3.77 -1.05
CA GLN A 48 -7.25 2.52 -0.36
C GLN A 48 -5.77 2.15 -0.54
N VAL A 49 -5.28 2.14 -1.78
CA VAL A 49 -3.89 1.83 -2.13
C VAL A 49 -2.92 2.74 -1.37
N ARG A 50 -3.15 4.06 -1.37
CA ARG A 50 -2.33 5.02 -0.58
C ARG A 50 -2.29 4.69 0.91
N LYS A 51 -3.43 4.29 1.50
CA LYS A 51 -3.48 3.91 2.92
C LYS A 51 -2.73 2.61 3.18
N THR A 52 -2.81 1.64 2.29
CA THR A 52 -2.08 0.37 2.42
C THR A 52 -0.58 0.59 2.30
N ILE A 53 -0.12 1.40 1.33
CA ILE A 53 1.29 1.85 1.21
C ILE A 53 1.78 2.46 2.52
N ALA A 54 1.05 3.44 3.06
CA ALA A 54 1.44 4.12 4.30
C ALA A 54 1.57 3.15 5.50
N ARG A 55 0.72 2.12 5.57
CA ARG A 55 0.78 1.09 6.61
C ARG A 55 1.98 0.18 6.48
N ILE A 56 2.29 -0.27 5.26
CA ILE A 56 3.47 -1.10 5.00
C ILE A 56 4.74 -0.34 5.41
N LEU A 57 4.86 0.92 4.99
CA LEU A 57 5.98 1.79 5.38
C LEU A 57 6.06 1.98 6.90
N THR A 58 4.92 2.13 7.57
CA THR A 58 4.87 2.24 9.03
C THR A 58 5.37 0.96 9.71
N ILE A 59 4.93 -0.22 9.24
CA ILE A 59 5.36 -1.52 9.80
C ILE A 59 6.87 -1.71 9.60
N LEU A 60 7.38 -1.47 8.40
CA LEU A 60 8.82 -1.55 8.12
C LEU A 60 9.61 -0.62 9.05
N ARG A 61 9.12 0.61 9.25
CA ARG A 61 9.75 1.57 10.17
C ARG A 61 9.66 1.15 11.64
N GLU A 62 8.52 0.61 12.08
CA GLU A 62 8.35 0.08 13.44
C GLU A 62 9.32 -1.08 13.71
N ARG A 63 9.55 -1.95 12.72
CA ARG A 63 10.53 -3.05 12.77
C ARG A 63 11.97 -2.54 12.82
N GLU A 64 12.33 -1.59 11.94
CA GLU A 64 13.65 -0.93 11.96
C GLU A 64 13.98 -0.30 13.32
N LEU A 65 12.98 0.31 13.97
CA LEU A 65 13.14 0.99 15.25
C LEU A 65 12.97 0.07 16.47
N GLY A 66 12.58 -1.21 16.27
CA GLY A 66 12.31 -2.16 17.36
C GLY A 66 11.13 -1.78 18.26
N ILE A 67 10.23 -0.91 17.79
CA ILE A 67 9.14 -0.34 18.61
C ILE A 67 7.94 -1.29 18.70
N ARG A 68 7.69 -2.07 17.64
CA ARG A 68 6.57 -3.00 17.52
C ARG A 68 6.94 -4.11 16.53
N ALA A 69 7.28 -5.29 17.07
CA ALA A 69 7.28 -6.54 16.31
C ALA A 69 5.86 -7.09 16.24
#